data_AF-A0A7K6TJG2-F1
#
_entry.id   AF-A0A7K6TJG2-F1
#
_cell.length_a   1.000
_cell.length_b   1.000
_cell.length_c   1.000
_cell.angle_alpha   90.00
_cell.angle_beta   90.00
_cell.angle_gamma   90.00
#
_symmetry.space_group_name_H-M   'P 1'
#
loop_
_entity.id
_entity.type
_entity.pdbx_description
1 polymer ?
#
loop_
_entity_poly.entity_id
_entity_poly.type
_entity_poly.pdbx_seq_one_letter_code
_entity_poly.pdbx_strand_id
1 'polypeptide(L)' 'QACDRDQQCGGGMCCAVSLWIRSLRMCTPMGNLGEECHPLSHRVPFSGRRMHHTCPCLPGLACLRTSASKFKCLPDF' A
#
# COMPACT_ATOMS: atom_id res chain seq x y z
N GLN A 1 2.03 -6.07 -13.15
CA GLN A 1 3.17 -7.02 -13.06
C GLN A 1 2.99 -7.87 -11.81
N ALA A 2 3.17 -9.19 -11.89
CA ALA A 2 3.14 -10.07 -10.71
C ALA A 2 4.46 -9.99 -9.92
N CYS A 3 4.40 -10.19 -8.60
CA CYS A 3 5.54 -10.06 -7.70
C CYS A 3 5.36 -10.94 -6.45
N ASP A 4 6.44 -11.11 -5.68
CA ASP A 4 6.42 -11.68 -4.33
C ASP A 4 6.89 -10.66 -3.27
N ARG A 5 7.81 -9.76 -3.64
CA ARG A 5 8.37 -8.71 -2.78
C ARG A 5 8.43 -7.35 -3.48
N ASP A 6 8.51 -6.28 -2.70
CA ASP A 6 8.54 -4.90 -3.19
C ASP A 6 9.73 -4.64 -4.14
N GLN A 7 10.87 -5.32 -3.96
CA GLN A 7 12.07 -5.12 -4.80
C GLN A 7 11.86 -5.51 -6.27
N GLN A 8 10.83 -6.30 -6.58
CA GLN A 8 10.49 -6.67 -7.96
C GLN A 8 9.67 -5.59 -8.68
N CYS A 9 9.20 -4.58 -7.93
CA CYS A 9 8.38 -3.49 -8.42
C CYS A 9 9.20 -2.21 -8.62
N GLY A 10 8.68 -1.31 -9.45
CA GLY A 10 9.29 0.00 -9.68
C GLY A 10 9.17 0.95 -8.49
N GLY A 11 9.90 2.06 -8.54
CA GLY A 11 9.79 3.12 -7.55
C GLY A 11 8.34 3.65 -7.45
N GLY A 12 7.88 3.92 -6.23
CA GLY A 12 6.49 4.34 -5.99
C GLY A 12 5.47 3.20 -6.04
N MET A 13 5.91 1.95 -6.06
CA MET A 13 5.03 0.78 -6.07
C MET A 13 5.36 -0.19 -4.93
N CYS A 14 4.37 -0.99 -4.52
CA CYS A 14 4.55 -2.07 -3.58
C CYS A 14 3.97 -3.38 -4.11
N CYS A 15 4.40 -4.51 -3.56
CA CYS A 15 3.88 -5.82 -3.92
C CYS A 15 2.70 -6.21 -3.02
N ALA A 16 1.48 -5.84 -3.42
CA ALA A 16 0.26 -6.03 -2.64
C ALA A 16 -0.55 -7.27 -3.07
N VAL A 17 -1.37 -7.79 -2.16
CA VAL A 17 -2.31 -8.89 -2.44
C VAL A 17 -3.46 -8.40 -3.32
N SER A 18 -3.86 -9.18 -4.33
CA SER A 18 -5.02 -8.85 -5.17
C SER A 18 -6.32 -8.87 -4.37
N LEU A 19 -7.23 -7.93 -4.65
CA LEU A 19 -8.58 -7.89 -4.07
C LEU A 19 -9.39 -9.15 -4.38
N TRP A 20 -9.18 -9.74 -5.56
CA TRP A 20 -10.03 -10.82 -6.09
C TRP A 20 -9.43 -12.20 -5.87
N ILE A 21 -8.09 -12.32 -5.89
CA ILE A 21 -7.37 -13.60 -5.86
C ILE A 21 -6.29 -13.54 -4.79
N ARG A 22 -6.55 -14.11 -3.61
CA ARG A 22 -5.64 -14.04 -2.45
C ARG A 22 -4.25 -14.63 -2.70
N SER A 23 -4.14 -15.62 -3.60
CA SER A 23 -2.87 -16.23 -3.99
C SER A 23 -2.03 -15.37 -4.95
N LEU A 24 -2.63 -14.31 -5.52
CA LEU A 24 -1.97 -13.42 -6.47
C LEU A 24 -1.51 -12.14 -5.79
N ARG A 25 -0.27 -11.74 -6.09
CA ARG A 25 0.29 -10.45 -5.71
C ARG A 25 0.77 -9.71 -6.94
N MET A 26 0.57 -8.39 -6.94
CA MET A 26 0.87 -7.54 -8.07
C MET A 26 1.53 -6.25 -7.60
N CYS A 27 2.45 -5.74 -8.42
CA CYS A 27 2.97 -4.39 -8.27
C CYS A 27 1.80 -3.41 -8.37
N THR A 28 1.56 -2.71 -7.27
CA THR A 28 0.43 -1.81 -7.04
C THR A 28 1.00 -0.44 -6.68
N PRO A 29 0.48 0.66 -7.23
CA PRO A 29 0.96 2.00 -6.89
C PRO A 29 0.75 2.33 -5.41
N MET A 30 1.60 3.19 -4.88
CA MET A 30 1.40 3.83 -3.57
C MET A 30 0.14 4.70 -3.57
N GLY A 31 -0.49 4.84 -2.40
CA GLY A 31 -1.78 5.52 -2.24
C GLY A 31 -1.69 7.03 -2.44
N ASN A 32 -2.55 7.56 -3.30
CA ASN A 32 -2.76 8.98 -3.54
C ASN A 32 -3.69 9.61 -2.49
N LEU A 33 -3.77 10.94 -2.50
CA LEU A 33 -4.66 11.71 -1.64
C LEU A 33 -6.10 11.19 -1.70
N GLY A 34 -6.65 10.84 -0.54
CA GLY A 34 -8.01 10.34 -0.37
C GLY A 34 -8.21 8.84 -0.61
N GLU A 35 -7.21 8.12 -1.15
CA GLU A 35 -7.26 6.67 -1.35
C GLU A 35 -7.23 5.90 -0.02
N GLU A 36 -7.83 4.71 -0.01
CA GLU A 36 -7.81 3.83 1.15
C GLU A 36 -6.39 3.31 1.41
N CYS A 37 -6.03 3.31 2.69
CA CYS A 37 -4.75 2.81 3.16
C CYS A 37 -4.94 1.95 4.40
N HIS A 38 -3.88 1.26 4.81
CA HIS A 38 -3.87 0.50 6.06
C HIS A 38 -2.77 1.07 6.96
N PRO A 39 -3.00 1.28 8.27
CA PRO A 39 -2.01 1.88 9.16
C PRO A 39 -0.74 1.01 9.32
N LEU A 40 -0.85 -0.30 9.06
CA LEU A 40 0.28 -1.24 9.03
C LEU A 40 0.89 -1.40 7.63
N SER A 41 0.51 -0.57 6.65
CA SER A 41 1.21 -0.51 5.36
C SER A 41 2.60 0.10 5.57
N HIS A 42 3.58 -0.76 5.87
CA HIS A 42 4.98 -0.38 6.05
C HIS A 42 5.55 0.33 4.83
N ARG A 43 6.54 1.22 5.00
CA ARG A 43 7.22 1.95 3.91
C ARG A 43 7.72 1.02 2.79
N VAL A 44 7.86 1.56 1.59
CA VAL A 44 8.46 0.89 0.43
C VAL A 44 9.96 1.23 0.37
N PRO A 45 10.87 0.27 0.13
CA PRO A 45 10.59 -1.16 -0.01
C PRO A 45 10.43 -1.84 1.36
N PHE A 46 9.42 -2.70 1.47
CA PHE A 46 9.28 -3.63 2.59
C PHE A 46 10.05 -4.93 2.29
N SER A 47 10.85 -5.41 3.25
CA SER A 47 11.66 -6.63 3.10
C SER A 47 10.85 -7.93 3.19
N GLY A 48 9.70 -7.89 3.86
CA GLY A 48 8.80 -9.03 4.00
C GLY A 48 7.78 -9.13 2.87
N ARG A 49 6.82 -10.05 3.02
CA ARG A 49 5.66 -10.19 2.13
C ARG A 49 4.49 -9.41 2.67
N ARG A 50 3.88 -8.56 1.84
CA ARG A 50 2.65 -7.87 2.23
C ARG A 50 1.48 -8.84 2.26
N MET A 51 0.63 -8.66 3.27
CA MET A 51 -0.61 -9.42 3.47
C MET A 51 -1.85 -8.58 3.19
N HIS A 52 -1.68 -7.27 3.00
CA HIS A 52 -2.75 -6.33 2.69
C HIS A 52 -2.80 -6.05 1.19
N HIS A 53 -3.98 -5.66 0.72
CA HIS A 53 -4.22 -5.22 -0.66
C HIS A 53 -3.88 -3.73 -0.88
N THR A 54 -3.59 -2.98 0.19
CA THR A 54 -3.21 -1.57 0.14
C THR A 54 -1.70 -1.40 0.16
N CYS A 55 -1.19 -0.47 -0.65
CA CYS A 55 0.17 0.05 -0.51
C CYS A 55 0.22 1.22 0.49
N PRO A 56 1.43 1.64 0.91
CA PRO A 56 1.61 2.86 1.70
C PRO A 56 1.25 4.09 0.88
N CYS A 57 0.91 5.18 1.56
CA CYS A 57 0.66 6.46 0.91
C CYS A 57 1.93 7.03 0.26
N LEU A 58 1.77 7.83 -0.79
CA LEU A 58 2.85 8.57 -1.43
C LEU A 58 3.60 9.48 -0.42
N PRO A 59 4.87 9.82 -0.69
CA PRO A 59 5.60 10.79 0.11
C PRO A 59 4.82 12.11 0.28
N GLY A 60 4.79 12.65 1.51
CA GLY A 60 4.00 13.84 1.86
C GLY A 60 2.56 13.54 2.30
N LEU A 61 2.15 12.27 2.29
CA LEU A 61 0.86 11.82 2.80
C LEU A 61 1.04 10.82 3.96
N ALA A 62 0.16 10.91 4.95
CA ALA A 62 0.03 10.00 6.07
C ALA A 62 -1.24 9.16 5.95
N CYS A 63 -1.20 7.92 6.45
CA CYS A 63 -2.38 7.06 6.52
C CYS A 63 -3.18 7.38 7.79
N LEU A 64 -4.19 8.24 7.65
CA LEU A 64 -4.96 8.77 8.79
C LEU A 64 -6.34 8.13 8.89
N ARG A 65 -6.81 7.95 10.12
CA ARG A 65 -8.14 7.38 10.40
C ARG A 65 -9.22 8.40 10.06
N THR A 66 -10.16 8.03 9.21
CA THR A 66 -11.32 8.87 8.84
C THR A 66 -12.62 8.40 9.47
N SER A 67 -12.69 7.14 9.90
CA SER A 67 -13.83 6.58 10.67
C SER A 67 -13.40 5.32 11.44
N ALA A 68 -14.32 4.67 12.15
CA ALA A 68 -14.03 3.52 13.03
C ALA A 68 -13.19 2.39 12.40
N SER A 69 -13.24 2.19 11.08
CA SER A 69 -12.44 1.15 10.42
C SER A 69 -11.82 1.59 9.09
N LYS A 70 -11.98 2.86 8.71
CA LYS A 70 -11.47 3.37 7.42
C LYS A 70 -10.31 4.33 7.64
N PHE A 71 -9.24 4.09 6.89
CA PHE A 71 -8.07 4.94 6.85
C PHE A 71 -7.87 5.42 5.42
N LYS A 72 -7.42 6.67 5.29
CA LYS A 72 -7.16 7.29 4.00
C LYS A 72 -5.83 8.01 4.00
N CYS A 73 -5.21 8.10 2.84
CA CYS A 73 -4.03 8.92 2.63
C CYS A 73 -4.43 10.40 2.65
N LEU A 74 -3.95 11.14 3.64
CA LEU A 74 -4.21 12.56 3.83
C LEU A 74 -2.88 13.30 3.98
N PRO A 75 -2.83 14.63 3.80
CA PRO A 75 -1.58 15.38 3.94
C PRO A 75 -0.99 15.20 5.34
N ASP A 76 0.33 15.00 5.38
CA ASP A 76 1.12 14.94 6.61
C ASP A 76 1.57 16.38 6.94
N PHE A 77 0.78 17.09 7.74
CA PHE A 77 1.05 18.47 8.19
C PHE A 77 1.62 18.50 9.60
#